data_AF-A0A729ZXL0-F1
#
_entry.id   AF-A0A729ZXL0-F1
#
_cell.length_a   1.000
_cell.length_b   1.000
_cell.length_c   1.000
_cell.angle_alpha   90.00
_cell.angle_beta   90.00
_cell.angle_gamma   90.00
#
_symmetry.space_group_name_H-M   'P 1'
#
loop_
_entity.id
_entity.type
_entity.pdbx_description
1 polymer ?
#
loop_
_entity_poly.entity_id
_entity_poly.type
_entity_poly.pdbx_seq_one_letter_code
_entity_poly.pdbx_strand_id
1 'polypeptide(L)'
;MDNLDKLMKIDWKKLVITDHSWIQSQLVERAPSVERKITSRLFTIPFSGVIQEANSFIESLADSIEHYVFDKTAIDIMRQKGQIPFRKAAQFFGDTNPIKDGKYGELLLYILSEAILNTPMVSHKITTLTNLNDQVKGGDGVFFGKYRDNISILIGESKIYKNFSGALDSAFDSLDRFSKNYSSGALSHELFIARKNISNNFDFETMELI
;
A
#
# COMPACT_ATOMS: atom_id res chain seq x y z
N MET A 1 -6.44 29.25 3.97
CA MET A 1 -7.69 28.62 4.43
C MET A 1 -8.40 27.83 3.32
N ASP A 2 -7.78 27.66 2.14
CA ASP A 2 -8.51 27.34 0.89
C ASP A 2 -8.26 25.91 0.35
N ASN A 3 -7.13 25.27 0.68
CA ASN A 3 -6.79 23.94 0.15
C ASN A 3 -7.25 22.77 1.03
N LEU A 4 -7.21 22.92 2.36
CA LEU A 4 -7.65 21.86 3.29
C LEU A 4 -9.16 21.57 3.15
N ASP A 5 -9.96 22.62 2.98
CA ASP A 5 -11.40 22.50 2.76
C ASP A 5 -11.73 21.85 1.40
N LYS A 6 -10.89 22.08 0.38
CA LYS A 6 -11.00 21.39 -0.91
C LYS A 6 -10.65 19.92 -0.76
N LEU A 7 -9.53 19.58 -0.09
CA LEU A 7 -9.12 18.20 0.20
C LEU A 7 -10.19 17.43 1.00
N MET A 8 -10.84 18.08 1.96
CA MET A 8 -11.92 17.46 2.75
C MET A 8 -13.19 17.17 1.96
N LYS A 9 -13.39 17.83 0.81
CA LYS A 9 -14.53 17.61 -0.10
C LYS A 9 -14.26 16.51 -1.12
N ILE A 10 -13.01 16.09 -1.31
CA ILE A 10 -12.64 15.00 -2.22
C ILE A 10 -13.25 13.69 -1.71
N ASP A 11 -13.85 12.93 -2.62
CA ASP A 11 -14.32 11.58 -2.35
C ASP A 11 -13.15 10.60 -2.44
N TRP A 12 -12.31 10.58 -1.40
CA TRP A 12 -11.10 9.76 -1.32
C TRP A 12 -11.36 8.26 -1.57
N LYS A 13 -12.57 7.78 -1.30
CA LYS A 13 -12.94 6.39 -1.55
C LYS A 13 -13.03 6.06 -3.04
N LYS A 14 -13.42 7.02 -3.88
CA LYS A 14 -13.46 6.82 -5.34
C LYS A 14 -12.09 6.85 -5.99
N LEU A 15 -11.09 7.40 -5.29
CA LEU A 15 -9.71 7.43 -5.74
C LEU A 15 -8.97 6.12 -5.44
N VAL A 16 -9.57 5.22 -4.64
CA VAL A 16 -9.12 3.84 -4.52
C VAL A 16 -9.41 3.15 -5.85
N ILE A 17 -8.35 2.84 -6.60
CA ILE A 17 -8.44 2.36 -7.99
C ILE A 17 -9.00 0.93 -8.07
N THR A 18 -8.77 0.15 -7.03
CA THR A 18 -9.01 -1.30 -7.04
C THR A 18 -10.14 -1.66 -6.09
N ASP A 19 -11.09 -2.46 -6.58
CA ASP A 19 -12.12 -3.04 -5.71
C ASP A 19 -11.51 -4.17 -4.88
N HIS A 20 -11.24 -3.88 -3.62
CA HIS A 20 -10.75 -4.85 -2.65
C HIS A 20 -11.87 -5.46 -1.80
N SER A 21 -13.13 -5.40 -2.24
CA SER A 21 -14.27 -5.99 -1.51
C SER A 21 -14.08 -7.47 -1.19
N TRP A 22 -13.33 -8.20 -2.02
CA TRP A 22 -12.96 -9.60 -1.81
C TRP A 22 -12.22 -9.82 -0.49
N ILE A 23 -11.50 -8.83 0.06
CA ILE A 23 -10.81 -8.94 1.36
C ILE A 23 -11.78 -9.30 2.48
N GLN A 24 -13.00 -8.74 2.46
CA GLN A 24 -14.02 -9.03 3.47
C GLN A 24 -14.53 -10.47 3.41
N SER A 25 -14.44 -11.11 2.23
CA SER A 25 -14.81 -12.52 2.05
C SER A 25 -13.67 -13.49 2.38
N GLN A 26 -12.42 -13.02 2.33
CA GLN A 26 -11.22 -13.86 2.48
C GLN A 26 -10.55 -13.73 3.85
N LEU A 27 -10.79 -12.65 4.59
CA LEU A 27 -10.18 -12.40 5.89
C LEU A 27 -11.23 -12.18 6.96
N VAL A 28 -11.00 -12.79 8.13
CA VAL A 28 -11.81 -12.54 9.34
C VAL A 28 -11.11 -11.49 10.18
N GLU A 29 -11.75 -10.34 10.35
CA GLU A 29 -11.33 -9.31 11.29
C GLU A 29 -11.65 -9.75 12.73
N ARG A 30 -10.66 -9.66 13.61
CA ARG A 30 -10.87 -9.73 15.06
C ARG A 30 -11.19 -8.34 15.58
N ALA A 31 -12.02 -8.27 16.62
CA ALA A 31 -12.44 -7.01 17.22
C ALA A 31 -11.21 -6.11 17.46
N PRO A 32 -11.21 -4.87 16.91
CA PRO A 32 -10.06 -3.99 17.04
C PRO A 32 -9.84 -3.65 18.51
N SER A 33 -8.59 -3.66 18.94
CA SER A 33 -8.21 -3.16 20.26
C SER A 33 -7.60 -1.77 20.13
N VAL A 34 -7.98 -0.89 21.05
CA VAL A 34 -7.45 0.47 21.12
C VAL A 34 -6.83 0.63 22.49
N GLU A 35 -5.53 0.86 22.53
CA GLU A 35 -4.81 1.16 23.75
C GLU A 35 -4.00 2.44 23.55
N ARG A 36 -4.40 3.50 24.26
CA ARG A 36 -3.80 4.85 24.15
C ARG A 36 -3.82 5.35 22.69
N LYS A 37 -2.65 5.45 22.07
CA LYS A 37 -2.46 5.91 20.68
C LYS A 37 -2.34 4.76 19.68
N ILE A 38 -2.36 3.52 20.16
CA ILE A 38 -2.20 2.32 19.33
C ILE A 38 -3.59 1.76 19.02
N THR A 39 -3.85 1.52 17.75
CA THR A 39 -5.02 0.78 17.30
C THR A 39 -4.53 -0.46 16.59
N SER A 40 -4.88 -1.62 17.12
CA SER A 40 -4.51 -2.92 16.56
C SER A 40 -5.71 -3.53 15.86
N ARG A 41 -5.52 -3.94 14.62
CA ARG A 41 -6.49 -4.72 13.84
C ARG A 41 -5.81 -6.01 13.44
N LEU A 42 -6.44 -7.14 13.73
CA LEU A 42 -5.90 -8.46 13.40
C LEU A 42 -6.81 -9.14 12.40
N PHE A 43 -6.23 -9.54 11.27
CA PHE A 43 -6.91 -10.26 10.21
C PHE A 43 -6.31 -11.65 10.10
N THR A 44 -7.18 -12.65 9.95
CA THR A 44 -6.77 -14.06 9.81
C THR A 44 -7.49 -14.70 8.64
N ILE A 45 -6.79 -15.53 7.87
CA ILE A 45 -7.42 -16.42 6.89
C ILE A 45 -8.34 -17.39 7.66
N PRO A 46 -9.60 -17.56 7.23
CA PRO A 46 -10.56 -18.41 7.92
C PRO A 46 -10.10 -19.87 7.98
N PHE A 47 -10.56 -20.58 9.00
CA PHE A 47 -10.32 -22.01 9.15
C PHE A 47 -11.57 -22.78 8.70
N SER A 48 -11.35 -23.85 7.93
CA SER A 48 -12.35 -24.88 7.68
C SER A 48 -12.01 -26.11 8.54
N GLY A 49 -12.63 -26.19 9.72
CA GLY A 49 -12.25 -27.17 10.74
C GLY A 49 -10.84 -26.91 11.27
N VAL A 50 -9.90 -27.82 10.99
CA VAL A 50 -8.48 -27.72 11.38
C VAL A 50 -7.57 -27.24 10.25
N ILE A 51 -8.12 -27.02 9.06
CA ILE A 51 -7.36 -26.66 7.86
C ILE A 51 -7.52 -25.16 7.63
N GLN A 52 -6.39 -24.49 7.37
CA GLN A 52 -6.37 -23.13 6.86
C GLN A 52 -6.05 -23.22 5.37
N GLU A 53 -7.02 -22.91 4.51
CA GLU A 53 -6.81 -22.88 3.06
C GLU A 53 -6.59 -21.44 2.60
N ALA A 54 -5.43 -21.16 2.01
CA ALA A 54 -5.06 -19.82 1.57
C ALA A 54 -5.16 -19.63 0.04
N ASN A 55 -5.53 -20.67 -0.72
CA ASN A 55 -5.45 -20.63 -2.19
C ASN A 55 -6.32 -19.51 -2.79
N SER A 56 -7.59 -19.42 -2.40
CA SER A 56 -8.50 -18.38 -2.90
C SER A 56 -8.02 -16.96 -2.55
N PHE A 57 -7.41 -16.79 -1.36
CA PHE A 57 -6.78 -15.54 -0.96
C PHE A 57 -5.56 -15.22 -1.84
N ILE A 58 -4.71 -16.21 -2.11
CA ILE A 58 -3.52 -16.05 -2.96
C ILE A 58 -3.90 -15.75 -4.41
N GLU A 59 -4.95 -16.38 -4.95
CA GLU A 59 -5.46 -16.09 -6.29
C GLU A 59 -6.00 -14.66 -6.38
N SER A 60 -6.82 -14.24 -5.43
CA SER A 60 -7.35 -12.86 -5.37
C SER A 60 -6.23 -11.82 -5.22
N LEU A 61 -5.20 -12.16 -4.43
CA LEU A 61 -3.99 -11.35 -4.29
C LEU A 61 -3.22 -11.26 -5.61
N ALA A 62 -3.09 -12.37 -6.34
CA ALA A 62 -2.40 -12.43 -7.63
C ALA A 62 -3.13 -11.59 -8.70
N ASP A 63 -4.47 -11.63 -8.73
CA ASP A 63 -5.27 -10.81 -9.63
C ASP A 63 -5.11 -9.31 -9.36
N SER A 64 -4.80 -8.95 -8.11
CA SER A 64 -4.56 -7.55 -7.71
C SER A 64 -3.16 -7.03 -8.11
N ILE A 65 -2.24 -7.90 -8.56
CA ILE A 65 -0.87 -7.52 -8.91
C ILE A 65 -0.83 -6.50 -10.05
N GLU A 66 -1.69 -6.64 -11.07
CA GLU A 66 -1.67 -5.71 -12.21
C GLU A 66 -2.06 -4.28 -11.81
N HIS A 67 -2.98 -4.14 -10.85
CA HIS A 67 -3.42 -2.85 -10.33
C HIS A 67 -2.40 -2.18 -9.40
N TYR A 68 -1.57 -2.99 -8.74
CA TYR A 68 -0.48 -2.48 -7.93
C TYR A 68 0.74 -2.06 -8.76
N VAL A 69 0.99 -2.72 -9.89
CA VAL A 69 2.16 -2.43 -10.77
C VAL A 69 1.86 -1.31 -11.77
N PHE A 70 0.64 -1.23 -12.29
CA PHE A 70 0.28 -0.34 -13.38
C PHE A 70 -0.89 0.58 -13.03
N ASP A 71 -0.81 1.83 -13.45
CA ASP A 71 -1.92 2.77 -13.40
C ASP A 71 -3.08 2.31 -14.32
N LYS A 72 -4.31 2.74 -14.01
CA LYS A 72 -5.52 2.34 -14.75
C LYS A 72 -5.41 2.60 -16.25
N THR A 73 -4.91 3.77 -16.64
CA THR A 73 -4.70 4.14 -18.04
C THR A 73 -3.73 3.20 -18.75
N ALA A 74 -2.67 2.76 -18.07
CA ALA A 74 -1.70 1.83 -18.65
C ALA A 74 -2.32 0.43 -18.84
N ILE A 75 -3.11 -0.04 -17.87
CA ILE A 75 -3.87 -1.30 -17.97
C ILE A 75 -4.83 -1.26 -19.16
N ASP A 76 -5.59 -0.17 -19.30
CA ASP A 76 -6.56 -0.01 -20.40
C ASP A 76 -5.88 0.01 -21.76
N ILE A 77 -4.76 0.73 -21.92
CA ILE A 77 -3.96 0.74 -23.14
C ILE A 77 -3.41 -0.66 -23.47
N MET A 78 -2.94 -1.40 -22.46
CA MET A 78 -2.45 -2.77 -22.66
C MET A 78 -3.56 -3.70 -23.14
N ARG A 79 -4.73 -3.64 -22.49
CA ARG A 79 -5.91 -4.43 -22.87
C ARG A 79 -6.38 -4.10 -24.29
N GLN A 80 -6.43 -2.81 -24.67
CA GLN A 80 -6.77 -2.38 -26.03
C GLN A 80 -5.79 -2.90 -27.09
N LYS A 81 -4.51 -3.05 -26.73
CA LYS A 81 -3.46 -3.64 -27.60
C LYS A 81 -3.46 -5.17 -27.59
N GLY A 82 -4.44 -5.83 -26.95
CA GLY A 82 -4.50 -7.28 -26.82
C GLY A 82 -3.44 -7.88 -25.89
N GLN A 83 -2.81 -7.07 -25.05
CA GLN A 83 -1.82 -7.52 -24.07
C GLN A 83 -2.51 -7.89 -22.76
N ILE A 84 -1.96 -8.87 -22.05
CA ILE A 84 -2.44 -9.31 -20.74
C ILE A 84 -1.59 -8.61 -19.66
N PRO A 85 -2.13 -7.62 -18.93
CA PRO A 85 -1.36 -6.83 -17.96
C PRO A 85 -0.78 -7.70 -16.85
N PHE A 86 -1.56 -8.63 -16.31
CA PHE A 86 -1.11 -9.65 -15.35
C PHE A 86 0.23 -10.31 -15.73
N ARG A 87 0.43 -10.71 -17.00
CA ARG A 87 1.68 -11.38 -17.40
C ARG A 87 2.91 -10.48 -17.25
N LYS A 88 2.75 -9.20 -17.57
CA LYS A 88 3.82 -8.21 -17.41
C LYS A 88 4.02 -7.87 -15.94
N ALA A 89 2.93 -7.71 -15.20
CA ALA A 89 2.99 -7.42 -13.77
C ALA A 89 3.65 -8.56 -12.99
N ALA A 90 3.31 -9.81 -13.31
CA ALA A 90 3.91 -11.00 -12.73
C ALA A 90 5.42 -11.10 -12.99
N GLN A 91 5.94 -10.59 -14.12
CA GLN A 91 7.39 -10.52 -14.36
C GLN A 91 8.12 -9.63 -13.33
N PHE A 92 7.47 -8.57 -12.83
CA PHE A 92 8.05 -7.75 -11.75
C PHE A 92 8.20 -8.50 -10.42
N PHE A 93 7.43 -9.59 -10.24
CA PHE A 93 7.48 -10.47 -9.07
C PHE A 93 8.22 -11.80 -9.36
N GLY A 94 8.35 -12.21 -10.61
CA GLY A 94 8.85 -13.53 -11.02
C GLY A 94 10.34 -13.76 -10.81
N ASP A 95 11.17 -12.72 -10.91
CA ASP A 95 12.61 -12.79 -10.58
C ASP A 95 12.91 -12.53 -9.10
N THR A 96 11.87 -12.38 -8.27
CA THR A 96 12.07 -12.04 -6.87
C THR A 96 12.14 -13.23 -5.95
N ASN A 97 13.11 -13.21 -5.05
CA ASN A 97 13.12 -14.08 -3.89
C ASN A 97 12.13 -13.49 -2.88
N PRO A 98 10.99 -14.17 -2.59
CA PRO A 98 9.96 -13.65 -1.69
C PRO A 98 10.46 -13.36 -0.27
N ILE A 99 11.61 -13.92 0.11
CA ILE A 99 12.27 -13.70 1.40
C ILE A 99 13.14 -12.44 1.38
N LYS A 100 13.66 -12.01 0.21
CA LYS A 100 14.59 -10.88 0.10
C LYS A 100 13.98 -9.60 -0.46
N ASP A 101 13.00 -9.72 -1.34
CA ASP A 101 12.59 -8.58 -2.18
C ASP A 101 11.41 -7.78 -1.62
N GLY A 102 10.76 -8.22 -0.53
CA GLY A 102 9.73 -7.47 0.19
C GLY A 102 8.42 -7.20 -0.59
N LYS A 103 8.42 -7.33 -1.92
CA LYS A 103 7.33 -6.91 -2.83
C LYS A 103 5.96 -7.48 -2.49
N TYR A 104 5.88 -8.75 -2.06
CA TYR A 104 4.62 -9.34 -1.64
C TYR A 104 4.08 -8.72 -0.34
N GLY A 105 4.97 -8.31 0.56
CA GLY A 105 4.60 -7.57 1.76
C GLY A 105 4.09 -6.17 1.42
N GLU A 106 4.75 -5.49 0.47
CA GLU A 106 4.32 -4.17 -0.02
C GLU A 106 2.94 -4.25 -0.71
N LEU A 107 2.70 -5.29 -1.53
CA LEU A 107 1.41 -5.57 -2.16
C LEU A 107 0.31 -5.81 -1.11
N LEU A 108 0.58 -6.62 -0.09
CA LEU A 108 -0.37 -6.85 1.00
C LEU A 108 -0.66 -5.59 1.80
N LEU A 109 0.37 -4.80 2.11
CA LEU A 109 0.23 -3.52 2.79
C LEU A 109 -0.63 -2.55 1.99
N TYR A 110 -0.42 -2.48 0.66
CA TYR A 110 -1.23 -1.70 -0.26
C TYR A 110 -2.71 -2.10 -0.18
N ILE A 111 -3.01 -3.38 -0.44
CA ILE A 111 -4.39 -3.90 -0.48
C ILE A 111 -5.08 -3.68 0.87
N LEU A 112 -4.42 -4.02 1.97
CA LEU A 112 -5.01 -3.86 3.30
C LEU A 112 -5.26 -2.39 3.65
N SER A 113 -4.35 -1.49 3.29
CA SER A 113 -4.52 -0.06 3.56
C SER A 113 -5.70 0.51 2.77
N GLU A 114 -5.84 0.18 1.50
CA GLU A 114 -6.98 0.63 0.70
C GLU A 114 -8.30 -0.02 1.15
N ALA A 115 -8.33 -1.33 1.34
CA ALA A 115 -9.53 -2.08 1.71
C ALA A 115 -10.06 -1.70 3.11
N ILE A 116 -9.17 -1.51 4.08
CA ILE A 116 -9.53 -1.39 5.49
C ILE A 116 -9.50 0.06 5.96
N LEU A 117 -8.50 0.83 5.51
CA LEU A 117 -8.34 2.24 5.92
C LEU A 117 -8.99 3.21 4.94
N ASN A 118 -9.43 2.73 3.75
CA ASN A 118 -10.07 3.55 2.71
C ASN A 118 -9.22 4.78 2.32
N THR A 119 -7.89 4.62 2.41
CA THR A 119 -6.93 5.69 2.10
C THR A 119 -6.14 5.25 0.88
N PRO A 120 -6.25 5.96 -0.26
CA PRO A 120 -5.57 5.56 -1.49
C PRO A 120 -4.06 5.71 -1.34
N MET A 121 -3.31 4.85 -2.03
CA MET A 121 -1.86 4.98 -2.08
C MET A 121 -1.45 6.10 -3.04
N VAL A 122 -0.56 6.99 -2.61
CA VAL A 122 -0.08 8.11 -3.43
C VAL A 122 1.21 7.78 -4.17
N SER A 123 2.13 7.07 -3.52
CA SER A 123 3.43 6.76 -4.11
C SER A 123 3.86 5.34 -3.77
N HIS A 124 4.15 4.56 -4.82
CA HIS A 124 4.73 3.22 -4.72
C HIS A 124 6.27 3.31 -4.77
N LYS A 125 6.96 2.37 -4.11
CA LYS A 125 8.41 2.20 -4.23
C LYS A 125 8.81 1.60 -5.60
N ILE A 126 7.91 0.85 -6.24
CA ILE A 126 8.18 0.14 -7.49
C ILE A 126 8.47 1.05 -8.68
N THR A 127 7.86 2.23 -8.78
CA THR A 127 8.18 3.20 -9.84
C THR A 127 9.63 3.70 -9.75
N THR A 128 10.24 3.63 -8.56
CA THR A 128 11.63 4.03 -8.32
C THR A 128 12.65 2.93 -8.70
N LEU A 129 12.21 1.67 -8.92
CA LEU A 129 13.08 0.55 -9.31
C LEU A 129 13.53 0.57 -10.78
N THR A 130 13.20 1.61 -11.54
CA THR A 130 13.68 1.79 -12.92
C THR A 130 15.19 2.08 -13.00
N ASN A 131 15.83 2.49 -11.90
CA ASN A 131 17.29 2.53 -11.76
C ASN A 131 17.77 1.50 -10.71
N LEU A 132 18.31 0.38 -11.19
CA LEU A 132 18.80 -0.74 -10.37
C LEU A 132 19.88 -0.37 -9.33
N ASN A 133 20.49 0.82 -9.44
CA ASN A 133 21.58 1.27 -8.57
C ASN A 133 21.15 2.27 -7.48
N ASP A 134 19.90 2.73 -7.45
CA ASP A 134 19.45 3.79 -6.54
C ASP A 134 18.34 3.27 -5.61
N GLN A 135 18.72 2.39 -4.68
CA GLN A 135 17.86 2.00 -3.56
C GLN A 135 17.75 3.19 -2.60
N VAL A 136 16.87 4.13 -2.91
CA VAL A 136 16.47 5.16 -1.95
C VAL A 136 15.62 4.46 -0.88
N LYS A 137 16.15 4.41 0.35
CA LYS A 137 15.52 3.78 1.52
C LYS A 137 14.34 4.62 2.03
N GLY A 138 13.23 4.64 1.29
CA GLY A 138 11.91 5.18 1.68
C GLY A 138 10.97 4.11 2.23
N GLY A 139 9.82 4.51 2.81
CA GLY A 139 8.80 3.61 3.35
C GLY A 139 8.22 2.69 2.27
N ASP A 140 7.64 1.57 2.70
CA ASP A 140 7.10 0.58 1.76
C ASP A 140 5.85 1.11 1.04
N GLY A 141 5.15 2.08 1.62
CA GLY A 141 4.10 2.85 0.95
C GLY A 141 3.74 4.14 1.69
N VAL A 142 3.44 5.20 0.92
CA VAL A 142 2.87 6.45 1.42
C VAL A 142 1.44 6.57 0.93
N PHE A 143 0.50 6.67 1.88
CA PHE A 143 -0.93 6.80 1.62
C PHE A 143 -1.39 8.19 2.04
N PHE A 144 -2.32 8.76 1.29
CA PHE A 144 -2.87 10.07 1.61
C PHE A 144 -4.37 10.07 1.40
N GLY A 145 -5.08 10.66 2.35
CA GLY A 145 -6.50 10.87 2.21
C GLY A 145 -7.18 11.06 3.55
N LYS A 146 -8.50 10.87 3.55
CA LYS A 146 -9.30 11.05 4.75
C LYS A 146 -9.26 9.78 5.63
N TYR A 147 -8.69 9.89 6.82
CA TYR A 147 -8.70 8.85 7.86
C TYR A 147 -9.24 9.42 9.18
N ARG A 148 -10.24 8.76 9.77
CA ARG A 148 -10.92 9.22 11.02
C ARG A 148 -11.31 10.70 10.99
N ASP A 149 -11.95 11.12 9.90
CA ASP A 149 -12.38 12.50 9.66
C ASP A 149 -11.29 13.57 9.52
N ASN A 150 -10.03 13.15 9.38
CA ASN A 150 -8.91 14.06 9.18
C ASN A 150 -8.18 13.72 7.88
N ILE A 151 -7.73 14.74 7.15
CA ILE A 151 -6.72 14.54 6.11
C ILE A 151 -5.44 14.04 6.78
N SER A 152 -4.98 12.88 6.35
CA SER A 152 -3.90 12.13 6.99
C SER A 152 -2.93 11.64 5.93
N ILE A 153 -1.65 11.71 6.26
CA ILE A 153 -0.59 10.98 5.57
C ILE A 153 -0.31 9.74 6.42
N LEU A 154 -0.40 8.55 5.81
CA LEU A 154 -0.06 7.29 6.45
C LEU A 154 1.23 6.78 5.85
N ILE A 155 2.15 6.36 6.72
CA ILE A 155 3.39 5.70 6.35
C ILE A 155 3.23 4.23 6.70
N GLY A 156 3.31 3.39 5.68
CA GLY A 156 3.21 1.95 5.83
C GLY A 156 4.57 1.27 5.77
N GLU A 157 4.76 0.25 6.59
CA GLU A 157 5.93 -0.63 6.57
C GLU A 157 5.44 -2.08 6.62
N SER A 158 6.05 -2.94 5.81
CA SER A 158 5.68 -4.35 5.69
C SER A 158 6.90 -5.25 5.95
N LYS A 159 6.71 -6.37 6.66
CA LYS A 159 7.78 -7.32 6.97
C LYS A 159 7.28 -8.75 6.80
N ILE A 160 8.00 -9.55 6.01
CA ILE A 160 7.77 -10.99 5.88
C ILE A 160 8.89 -11.73 6.63
N TYR A 161 8.58 -12.26 7.82
CA TYR A 161 9.54 -12.98 8.66
C TYR A 161 9.00 -14.36 9.05
N LYS A 162 9.91 -15.24 9.47
CA LYS A 162 9.56 -16.57 10.00
C LYS A 162 8.80 -16.50 11.34
N ASN A 163 8.97 -15.43 12.10
CA ASN A 163 8.34 -15.24 13.40
C ASN A 163 7.72 -13.83 13.50
N PHE A 164 6.62 -13.75 14.25
CA PHE A 164 5.84 -12.53 14.39
C PHE A 164 6.60 -11.44 15.16
N SER A 165 7.26 -11.79 16.27
CA SER A 165 7.99 -10.82 17.10
C SER A 165 9.09 -10.12 16.32
N GLY A 166 9.89 -10.85 15.54
CA GLY A 166 10.95 -10.26 14.72
C GLY A 166 10.44 -9.42 13.56
N ALA A 167 9.30 -9.78 12.95
CA ALA A 167 8.62 -8.90 12.00
C ALA A 167 8.19 -7.58 12.67
N LEU A 168 7.58 -7.68 13.86
CA LEU A 168 7.07 -6.54 14.59
C LEU A 168 8.19 -5.59 15.03
N ASP A 169 9.26 -6.12 15.62
CA ASP A 169 10.44 -5.35 16.03
C ASP A 169 11.07 -4.65 14.82
N SER A 170 11.27 -5.38 13.72
CA SER A 170 11.86 -4.79 12.51
C SER A 170 10.97 -3.73 11.88
N ALA A 171 9.65 -3.89 11.90
CA ALA A 171 8.71 -2.89 11.41
C ALA A 171 8.75 -1.63 12.28
N PHE A 172 8.76 -1.77 13.61
CA PHE A 172 8.87 -0.63 14.51
C PHE A 172 10.21 0.08 14.41
N ASP A 173 11.34 -0.63 14.30
CA ASP A 173 12.65 -0.02 14.05
C ASP A 173 12.67 0.75 12.73
N SER A 174 11.99 0.23 11.71
CA SER A 174 11.88 0.88 10.42
C SER A 174 10.99 2.13 10.50
N LEU A 175 9.92 2.10 11.29
CA LEU A 175 9.05 3.26 11.52
C LEU A 175 9.68 4.31 12.45
N ASP A 176 10.55 3.86 13.36
CA ASP A 176 11.22 4.70 14.35
C ASP A 176 12.11 5.76 13.69
N ARG A 177 12.59 5.51 12.47
CA ARG A 177 13.32 6.52 11.67
C ARG A 177 12.51 7.79 11.41
N PHE A 178 11.18 7.69 11.43
CA PHE A 178 10.26 8.81 11.28
C PHE A 178 9.92 9.49 12.61
N SER A 179 10.13 8.82 13.75
CA SER A 179 9.86 9.39 15.07
C SER A 179 11.10 9.88 15.83
N LYS A 180 12.25 9.21 15.71
CA LYS A 180 13.44 9.49 16.54
C LYS A 180 14.39 10.56 15.98
N ASN A 181 14.21 10.99 14.73
CA ASN A 181 14.96 12.11 14.17
C ASN A 181 14.08 13.36 14.03
N TYR A 182 14.17 14.25 15.02
CA TYR A 182 13.62 15.62 15.02
C TYR A 182 14.20 16.54 13.92
N SER A 183 15.01 16.02 13.02
CA SER A 183 15.32 16.69 11.76
C SER A 183 14.16 16.45 10.81
N SER A 184 13.38 17.51 10.61
CA SER A 184 12.40 17.67 9.53
C SER A 184 12.84 17.05 8.19
N GLY A 185 14.13 16.89 7.94
CA GLY A 185 14.76 16.26 6.77
C GLY A 185 14.29 14.83 6.41
N ALA A 186 14.14 13.88 7.33
CA ALA A 186 13.87 12.48 6.92
C ALA A 186 12.43 12.30 6.40
N LEU A 187 11.44 12.77 7.17
CA LEU A 187 10.05 12.79 6.74
C LEU A 187 9.84 13.75 5.57
N SER A 188 10.44 14.95 5.58
CA SER A 188 10.30 15.87 4.43
C SER A 188 10.94 15.34 3.16
N HIS A 189 12.05 14.60 3.26
CA HIS A 189 12.67 13.95 2.11
C HIS A 189 11.77 12.84 1.55
N GLU A 190 11.15 12.04 2.42
CA GLU A 190 10.19 11.03 1.99
C GLU A 190 8.95 11.66 1.34
N LEU A 191 8.36 12.68 1.96
CA LEU A 191 7.24 13.41 1.38
C LEU A 191 7.62 14.10 0.06
N PHE A 192 8.85 14.60 -0.05
CA PHE A 192 9.37 15.18 -1.28
C PHE A 192 9.50 14.13 -2.40
N ILE A 193 10.01 12.94 -2.09
CA ILE A 193 10.08 11.82 -3.04
C ILE A 193 8.67 11.39 -3.45
N ALA A 194 7.77 11.23 -2.47
CA ALA A 194 6.38 10.83 -2.72
C ALA A 194 5.67 11.86 -3.61
N ARG A 195 5.88 13.16 -3.38
CA ARG A 195 5.33 14.25 -4.20
C ARG A 195 5.87 14.23 -5.64
N LYS A 196 7.13 13.85 -5.83
CA LYS A 196 7.72 13.73 -7.17
C LYS A 196 7.17 12.52 -7.94
N ASN A 197 6.74 11.49 -7.22
CA ASN A 197 6.33 10.19 -7.76
C ASN A 197 4.86 9.88 -7.45
N ILE A 198 3.98 10.88 -7.49
CA ILE A 198 2.53 10.68 -7.33
C ILE A 198 2.04 9.78 -8.47
N SER A 199 1.29 8.73 -8.12
CA SER A 199 0.66 7.83 -9.10
C SER A 199 -0.23 8.60 -10.08
N ASN A 200 -0.22 8.22 -11.36
CA ASN A 200 -1.07 8.87 -12.37
C ASN A 200 -2.56 8.54 -12.23
N ASN A 201 -2.93 7.81 -11.17
CA ASN A 201 -4.31 7.50 -10.85
C ASN A 201 -5.06 8.68 -10.19
N PHE A 202 -4.36 9.71 -9.75
CA PHE A 202 -4.97 10.95 -9.27
C PHE A 202 -5.18 11.92 -10.45
N ASP A 203 -6.31 12.62 -10.48
CA ASP A 203 -6.51 13.69 -11.47
C ASP A 203 -5.61 14.90 -11.16
N PHE A 204 -5.43 15.76 -12.17
CA PHE A 204 -4.52 16.91 -12.07
C PHE A 204 -4.90 17.87 -10.92
N GLU A 205 -6.20 18.11 -10.71
CA GLU A 205 -6.69 18.97 -9.63
C GLU A 205 -6.36 18.39 -8.25
N THR A 206 -6.50 17.07 -8.09
CA THR A 206 -6.12 16.36 -6.86
C THR A 206 -4.61 16.34 -6.67
N MET A 207 -3.83 16.15 -7.74
CA MET A 207 -2.36 16.22 -7.68
C MET A 207 -1.85 17.60 -7.26
N GLU A 208 -2.48 18.69 -7.69
CA GLU A 208 -2.09 20.05 -7.26
C GLU A 208 -2.38 20.31 -5.77
N LEU A 209 -3.35 19.60 -5.20
CA LEU A 209 -3.73 19.73 -3.80
C LEU A 209 -2.88 18.88 -2.84
N ILE A 210 -2.20 17.85 -3.34
CA ILE A 210 -1.32 16.91 -2.61
C ILE A 210 0.12 17.46 -2.52
#